data_AF-A0A0R3Q5G6-F1
#
_entry.id   AF-A0A0R3Q5G6-F1
#
_cell.length_a   1.000
_cell.length_b   1.000
_cell.length_c   1.000
_cell.angle_alpha   90.00
_cell.angle_beta   90.00
_cell.angle_gamma   90.00
#
_symmetry.space_group_name_H-M   'P 1'
#
loop_
_entity.id
_entity.type
_entity.pdbx_description
1 polymer ?
#
loop_
_entity_poly.entity_id
_entity_poly.type
_entity_poly.pdbx_seq_one_letter_code
_entity_poly.pdbx_strand_id
1 'polypeptide(L)'
;MTQKLIFHSEGIFHQIYCWFFSDCSHDFQQIAMEFQRKFPAQTARDIREKRLGEMIKRKLIDCDHKTKKNHWQNMIELLAKAKISPSEEEECSNGLVQERIACLNLLSYTCQFIKRDYTFRLIPARVIIQEARIIEDGVTKCVKVIRLVKKHNQPRKF
;
A
#
# COMPACT_ATOMS: atom_id res chain seq x y z
N MET A 1 -19.84 -3.15 -13.03
CA MET A 1 -18.80 -3.38 -14.05
C MET A 1 -17.61 -4.01 -13.33
N THR A 2 -17.40 -5.31 -13.52
CA THR A 2 -16.45 -6.11 -12.71
C THR A 2 -15.10 -6.10 -13.41
N GLN A 3 -14.12 -5.36 -12.90
CA GLN A 3 -12.75 -5.40 -13.42
C GLN A 3 -11.97 -6.51 -12.72
N LYS A 4 -11.52 -7.49 -13.50
CA LYS A 4 -10.73 -8.63 -13.04
C LYS A 4 -9.25 -8.20 -13.04
N LEU A 5 -8.73 -7.78 -11.89
CA LEU A 5 -7.30 -7.54 -11.73
C LEU A 5 -6.64 -8.87 -11.35
N ILE A 6 -5.81 -9.40 -12.25
CA ILE A 6 -5.05 -10.63 -12.06
C ILE A 6 -3.83 -10.30 -11.20
N PHE A 7 -3.72 -10.94 -10.04
CA PHE A 7 -2.53 -10.86 -9.20
C PHE A 7 -1.71 -12.15 -9.31
N HIS A 8 -0.43 -11.98 -9.64
CA HIS A 8 0.54 -13.06 -9.75
C HIS A 8 1.24 -13.21 -8.39
N SER A 9 0.77 -14.12 -7.54
CA SER A 9 1.58 -14.70 -6.47
C SER A 9 1.21 -16.17 -6.34
N GLU A 10 2.12 -17.04 -6.80
CA GLU A 10 2.29 -18.44 -6.41
C GLU A 10 1.06 -19.16 -5.82
N GLY A 11 0.12 -19.54 -6.69
CA GLY A 11 -0.70 -20.74 -6.49
C GLY A 11 -1.80 -20.71 -5.41
N ILE A 12 -2.00 -19.62 -4.65
CA ILE A 12 -3.14 -19.53 -3.73
C ILE A 12 -4.26 -18.71 -4.39
N PHE A 13 -5.06 -19.40 -5.20
CA PHE A 13 -6.38 -18.95 -5.64
C PHE A 13 -7.32 -18.89 -4.42
N HIS A 14 -7.13 -17.91 -3.53
CA HIS A 14 -8.23 -17.51 -2.68
C HIS A 14 -9.13 -16.60 -3.52
N GLN A 15 -10.37 -17.04 -3.71
CA GLN A 15 -11.51 -16.20 -4.03
C GLN A 15 -11.62 -15.07 -3.00
N ILE A 16 -10.72 -14.09 -3.10
CA ILE A 16 -10.93 -12.77 -2.50
C ILE A 16 -11.81 -12.08 -3.51
N TYR A 17 -13.12 -12.30 -3.37
CA TYR A 17 -14.11 -11.43 -4.00
C TYR A 17 -13.62 -10.00 -3.74
N CYS A 18 -13.36 -9.24 -4.81
CA CYS A 18 -13.15 -7.80 -4.72
C CYS A 18 -14.44 -7.22 -4.14
N TRP A 19 -14.56 -7.26 -2.81
CA TRP A 19 -15.59 -6.55 -2.08
C TRP A 19 -15.40 -5.08 -2.45
N PHE A 20 -16.49 -4.51 -2.95
CA PHE A 20 -16.53 -3.15 -3.46
C PHE A 20 -15.87 -2.21 -2.45
N PHE A 21 -14.90 -1.41 -2.94
CA PHE A 21 -14.19 -0.39 -2.16
C PHE A 21 -15.12 0.60 -1.41
N SER A 22 -16.41 0.65 -1.76
CA SER A 22 -17.38 1.63 -1.26
C SER A 22 -17.69 1.52 0.24
N ASP A 23 -17.54 0.33 0.84
CA ASP A 23 -18.02 0.10 2.21
C ASP A 23 -16.89 0.09 3.24
N CYS A 24 -15.68 0.48 2.82
CA CYS A 24 -14.56 0.58 3.74
C CYS A 24 -14.52 1.91 4.46
N SER A 25 -14.45 1.87 5.79
CA SER A 25 -14.22 3.06 6.60
C SER A 25 -12.92 3.75 6.16
N HIS A 26 -12.93 5.07 6.09
CA HIS A 26 -11.71 5.87 5.94
C HIS A 26 -11.19 6.36 7.30
N ASP A 27 -11.79 5.92 8.41
CA ASP A 27 -11.22 6.06 9.74
C ASP A 27 -10.13 5.00 9.93
N PHE A 28 -8.92 5.34 9.48
CA PHE A 28 -7.77 4.43 9.55
C PHE A 28 -7.30 4.16 10.98
N GLN A 29 -7.62 5.05 11.94
CA GLN A 29 -7.36 4.81 13.36
C GLN A 29 -8.26 3.69 13.86
N GLN A 30 -9.56 3.74 13.54
CA GLN A 30 -10.50 2.65 13.85
C GLN A 30 -10.07 1.34 13.18
N ILE A 31 -9.71 1.37 11.89
CA ILE A 31 -9.26 0.17 11.16
C ILE A 31 -8.05 -0.47 11.87
N ALA A 32 -7.05 0.33 12.25
CA ALA A 32 -5.86 -0.17 12.91
C ALA A 32 -6.15 -0.78 14.29
N MET A 33 -7.05 -0.18 15.05
CA MET A 33 -7.49 -0.72 16.35
C MET A 33 -8.23 -2.05 16.17
N GLU A 34 -9.16 -2.14 15.22
CA GLU A 34 -9.88 -3.38 14.93
C GLU A 34 -8.94 -4.46 14.39
N PHE A 35 -7.97 -4.09 13.55
CA PHE A 35 -6.93 -5.01 13.07
C PHE A 35 -6.15 -5.62 14.23
N GLN A 36 -5.70 -4.80 15.21
CA GLN A 36 -5.03 -5.29 16.41
C GLN A 36 -5.95 -6.17 17.28
N ARG A 37 -7.23 -5.81 17.43
CA ARG A 37 -8.21 -6.58 18.21
C ARG A 37 -8.46 -7.99 17.68
N LYS A 38 -8.20 -8.24 16.39
CA LYS A 38 -8.33 -9.59 15.80
C LYS A 38 -7.25 -10.56 16.28
N PHE A 39 -6.11 -10.09 16.78
CA PHE A 39 -5.05 -10.95 17.29
C PHE A 39 -5.41 -11.50 18.68
N PRO A 40 -5.14 -12.79 18.97
CA PRO A 40 -5.40 -13.38 20.29
C PRO A 40 -4.76 -12.58 21.43
N ALA A 41 -5.45 -12.43 22.56
CA ALA A 41 -4.97 -11.64 23.70
C ALA A 41 -3.61 -12.11 24.27
N GLN A 42 -3.28 -13.39 24.05
CA GLN A 42 -2.01 -14.00 24.45
C GLN A 42 -0.83 -13.49 23.60
N THR A 43 -1.07 -13.11 22.34
CA THR A 43 -0.05 -12.55 21.45
C THR A 43 -0.08 -11.01 21.44
N ALA A 44 -1.24 -10.39 21.71
CA ALA A 44 -1.43 -8.92 21.75
C ALA A 44 -0.60 -8.18 22.81
N ARG A 45 -0.06 -8.90 23.81
CA ARG A 45 0.87 -8.34 24.80
C ARG A 45 2.27 -8.10 24.24
N ASP A 46 2.59 -8.64 23.06
CA ASP A 46 3.88 -8.45 22.41
C ASP A 46 3.94 -7.05 21.73
N ILE A 47 5.00 -6.30 22.03
CA ILE A 47 5.32 -5.00 21.41
C ILE A 47 5.31 -5.10 19.87
N ARG A 48 5.62 -6.28 19.31
CA ARG A 48 5.58 -6.53 17.86
C ARG A 48 4.19 -6.32 17.27
N GLU A 49 3.12 -6.77 17.90
CA GLU A 49 1.76 -6.65 17.34
C GLU A 49 1.22 -5.22 17.39
N LYS A 50 1.54 -4.48 18.45
CA LYS A 50 1.25 -3.03 18.50
C LYS A 50 1.93 -2.28 17.36
N ARG A 51 3.19 -2.62 17.06
CA ARG A 51 3.93 -2.04 15.92
C ARG A 51 3.30 -2.40 14.58
N LEU A 52 2.74 -3.60 14.44
CA LEU A 52 2.06 -4.01 13.20
C LEU A 52 0.82 -3.14 12.94
N GLY A 53 -0.09 -2.97 13.90
CA GLY A 53 -1.26 -2.13 13.69
C GLY A 53 -0.90 -0.67 13.38
N GLU A 54 0.12 -0.12 14.04
CA GLU A 54 0.60 1.23 13.75
C GLU A 54 1.27 1.35 12.36
N MET A 55 1.96 0.30 11.90
CA MET A 55 2.48 0.22 10.53
C MET A 55 1.34 0.23 9.52
N ILE A 56 0.33 -0.63 9.69
CA ILE A 56 -0.84 -0.69 8.80
C ILE A 56 -1.55 0.67 8.76
N LYS A 57 -1.78 1.30 9.91
CA LYS A 57 -2.39 2.63 10.00
C LYS A 57 -1.64 3.66 9.15
N ARG A 58 -0.32 3.79 9.37
CA ARG A 58 0.51 4.78 8.68
C ARG A 58 0.50 4.56 7.17
N LYS A 59 0.53 3.30 6.72
CA LYS A 59 0.47 2.97 5.29
C LYS A 59 -0.88 3.30 4.67
N LEU A 60 -1.99 2.96 5.35
CA LEU A 60 -3.33 3.32 4.87
C LEU A 60 -3.50 4.84 4.71
N ILE A 61 -3.04 5.62 5.69
CA ILE A 61 -3.05 7.09 5.61
C ILE A 61 -2.22 7.59 4.42
N ASP A 62 -1.00 7.07 4.23
CA ASP A 62 -0.14 7.47 3.11
C ASP A 62 -0.76 7.12 1.75
N CYS A 63 -1.33 5.91 1.62
CA CYS A 63 -2.04 5.46 0.43
C CYS A 63 -3.26 6.34 0.11
N ASP A 64 -4.06 6.71 1.12
CA ASP A 64 -5.21 7.61 0.94
C ASP A 64 -4.77 9.01 0.47
N HIS A 65 -3.76 9.58 1.12
CA HIS A 65 -3.18 10.86 0.71
C HIS A 65 -2.64 10.84 -0.72
N LYS A 66 -1.92 9.77 -1.10
CA LYS A 66 -1.39 9.59 -2.46
C LYS A 66 -2.49 9.42 -3.49
N THR A 67 -3.55 8.69 -3.14
CA THR A 67 -4.74 8.51 -3.99
C THR A 67 -5.44 9.84 -4.25
N LYS A 68 -5.77 10.60 -3.19
CA LYS A 68 -6.45 11.90 -3.29
C LYS A 68 -5.65 12.93 -4.10
N LYS A 69 -4.32 12.83 -4.08
CA LYS A 69 -3.42 13.73 -4.83
C LYS A 69 -3.07 13.22 -6.23
N ASN A 70 -3.65 12.11 -6.68
CA ASN A 70 -3.30 11.43 -7.93
C ASN A 70 -1.77 11.20 -8.06
N HIS A 71 -1.12 10.86 -6.94
CA HIS A 71 0.34 10.90 -6.81
C HIS A 71 1.06 10.05 -7.86
N TRP A 72 0.68 8.78 -8.02
CA TRP A 72 1.37 7.86 -8.91
C TRP A 72 1.30 8.30 -10.38
N GLN A 73 0.16 8.81 -10.83
CA GLN A 73 0.00 9.33 -12.19
C GLN A 73 0.87 10.58 -12.40
N ASN A 74 0.82 11.53 -11.46
CA ASN A 74 1.67 12.72 -11.52
C ASN A 74 3.16 12.37 -11.55
N MET A 75 3.56 11.32 -10.81
CA MET A 75 4.94 10.85 -10.81
C MET A 75 5.34 10.22 -12.15
N ILE A 76 4.48 9.40 -12.77
CA ILE A 76 4.73 8.84 -14.11
C ILE A 76 4.92 9.97 -15.14
N GLU A 77 4.08 11.00 -15.12
CA GLU A 77 4.20 12.15 -16.01
C GLU A 77 5.48 12.97 -15.77
N LEU A 78 5.95 13.05 -14.52
CA LEU A 78 7.21 13.68 -14.19
C LEU A 78 8.41 12.86 -14.65
N LEU A 79 8.34 11.53 -14.52
CA LEU A 79 9.40 10.61 -14.97
C LEU A 79 9.60 10.71 -16.48
N ALA A 80 8.50 10.70 -17.26
CA ALA A 80 8.56 10.80 -18.72
C ALA A 80 9.21 12.10 -19.23
N LYS A 81 9.28 13.14 -18.40
CA LYS A 81 9.93 14.44 -18.71
C LYS A 81 11.34 14.55 -18.16
N ALA A 82 11.75 13.61 -17.30
CA ALA A 82 13.05 13.63 -16.66
C ALA A 82 14.13 13.13 -17.63
N LYS A 83 15.32 13.73 -17.59
CA LYS A 83 16.49 13.23 -18.31
C LYS A 83 17.20 12.17 -17.46
N ILE A 84 16.63 10.98 -17.37
CA ILE A 84 17.18 9.82 -16.64
C ILE A 84 17.44 8.66 -17.61
N SER A 85 18.18 7.65 -17.16
CA SER A 85 18.41 6.47 -18.01
C SER A 85 17.13 5.62 -18.14
N PRO A 86 16.96 4.87 -19.25
CA PRO A 86 15.80 3.99 -19.43
C PRO A 86 15.64 2.96 -18.31
N SER A 87 16.76 2.44 -17.78
CA SER A 87 16.76 1.50 -16.65
C SER A 87 16.22 2.13 -15.36
N GLU A 88 16.63 3.36 -15.04
CA GLU A 88 16.13 4.09 -13.87
C GLU A 88 14.64 4.47 -14.01
N GLU A 89 14.22 4.82 -15.23
CA GLU A 89 12.82 5.10 -15.54
C GLU A 89 11.95 3.85 -15.37
N GLU A 90 12.41 2.71 -15.89
CA GLU A 90 11.71 1.43 -15.77
C GLU A 90 11.62 0.97 -14.30
N GLU A 91 12.74 0.99 -13.57
CA GLU A 91 12.78 0.58 -12.16
C GLU A 91 11.82 1.42 -11.31
N CYS A 92 11.82 2.74 -11.51
CA CYS A 92 10.92 3.62 -10.78
C CYS A 92 9.46 3.45 -11.23
N SER A 93 9.18 3.36 -12.53
CA SER A 93 7.82 3.13 -13.05
C SER A 93 7.22 1.85 -12.49
N ASN A 94 7.99 0.76 -12.46
CA ASN A 94 7.61 -0.51 -11.85
C ASN A 94 7.36 -0.36 -10.34
N GLY A 95 8.21 0.41 -9.65
CA GLY A 95 8.03 0.77 -8.23
C GLY A 95 6.72 1.50 -7.96
N LEU A 96 6.37 2.52 -8.76
CA LEU A 96 5.12 3.28 -8.63
C LEU A 96 3.88 2.41 -8.86
N VAL A 97 3.92 1.56 -9.88
CA VAL A 97 2.83 0.63 -10.18
C VAL A 97 2.66 -0.37 -9.05
N GLN A 98 3.75 -1.00 -8.60
CA GLN A 98 3.76 -1.92 -7.47
C GLN A 98 3.21 -1.27 -6.20
N GLU A 99 3.65 -0.06 -5.87
CA GLU A 99 3.19 0.68 -4.69
C GLU A 99 1.69 0.98 -4.75
N ARG A 100 1.19 1.46 -5.90
CA ARG A 100 -0.23 1.76 -6.10
C ARG A 100 -1.10 0.52 -5.91
N ILE A 101 -0.68 -0.58 -6.53
CA ILE A 101 -1.33 -1.87 -6.46
C ILE A 101 -1.38 -2.36 -5.00
N ALA A 102 -0.25 -2.32 -4.29
CA ALA A 102 -0.16 -2.75 -2.91
C ALA A 102 -0.98 -1.86 -1.96
N CYS A 103 -1.09 -0.55 -2.23
CA CYS A 103 -1.98 0.34 -1.51
C CYS A 103 -3.47 -0.07 -1.62
N LEU A 104 -3.92 -0.44 -2.83
CA LEU A 104 -5.28 -0.92 -3.07
C LEU A 104 -5.54 -2.24 -2.34
N ASN A 105 -4.58 -3.17 -2.41
CA ASN A 105 -4.65 -4.45 -1.71
C ASN A 105 -4.68 -4.28 -0.20
N LEU A 106 -3.78 -3.44 0.34
CA LEU A 106 -3.69 -3.19 1.77
C LEU A 106 -5.03 -2.69 2.32
N LEU A 107 -5.66 -1.72 1.65
CA LEU A 107 -6.97 -1.22 2.05
C LEU A 107 -8.03 -2.33 1.98
N SER A 108 -8.13 -3.01 0.84
CA SER A 108 -9.13 -4.07 0.62
C SER A 108 -9.02 -5.20 1.64
N TYR A 109 -7.82 -5.76 1.81
CA TYR A 109 -7.59 -6.91 2.69
C TYR A 109 -7.76 -6.53 4.15
N THR A 110 -7.25 -5.37 4.57
CA THR A 110 -7.44 -4.91 5.95
C THR A 110 -8.92 -4.69 6.23
N CYS A 111 -9.66 -4.13 5.28
CA CYS A 111 -11.09 -3.89 5.44
C CYS A 111 -11.91 -5.16 5.65
N GLN A 112 -11.61 -6.19 4.85
CA GLN A 112 -12.26 -7.49 4.98
C GLN A 112 -11.89 -8.16 6.31
N PHE A 113 -10.61 -8.08 6.69
CA PHE A 113 -10.09 -8.72 7.88
C PHE A 113 -10.71 -8.19 9.19
N ILE A 114 -11.04 -6.90 9.24
CA ILE A 114 -11.62 -6.29 10.44
C ILE A 114 -13.14 -6.49 10.59
N LYS A 115 -13.82 -7.05 9.57
CA LYS A 115 -15.27 -7.31 9.67
C LYS A 115 -15.57 -8.23 10.86
N ARG A 116 -16.62 -7.94 11.63
CA ARG A 116 -16.87 -8.60 12.93
C ARG A 116 -17.08 -10.11 12.81
N ASP A 117 -17.81 -10.53 11.78
CA ASP A 117 -18.10 -11.91 11.39
C ASP A 117 -16.88 -12.67 10.85
N TYR A 118 -15.83 -11.98 10.43
CA TYR A 118 -14.59 -12.60 9.99
C TYR A 118 -13.79 -13.15 11.17
N THR A 119 -13.67 -14.48 11.28
CA THR A 119 -12.79 -15.11 12.28
C THR A 119 -11.33 -14.90 11.91
N PHE A 120 -10.49 -14.56 12.89
CA PHE A 120 -9.05 -14.39 12.69
C PHE A 120 -8.43 -15.64 12.06
N ARG A 121 -7.57 -15.41 11.05
CA ARG A 121 -6.69 -16.41 10.47
C ARG A 121 -5.31 -15.80 10.24
N LEU A 122 -4.27 -16.57 10.55
CA LEU A 122 -2.88 -16.11 10.46
C LEU A 122 -2.44 -15.78 9.02
N ILE A 123 -2.90 -16.55 8.03
CA ILE A 123 -2.53 -16.36 6.62
C ILE A 123 -2.97 -14.98 6.10
N PRO A 124 -4.25 -14.58 6.21
CA PRO A 124 -4.69 -13.22 5.86
C PRO A 124 -3.92 -12.10 6.55
N ALA A 125 -3.63 -12.25 7.85
CA ALA A 125 -2.83 -11.27 8.59
C ALA A 125 -1.42 -11.13 7.98
N ARG A 126 -0.78 -12.24 7.61
CA ARG A 126 0.53 -12.23 6.92
C ARG A 126 0.47 -11.57 5.55
N VAL A 127 -0.59 -11.82 4.77
CA VAL A 127 -0.78 -11.18 3.46
C VAL A 127 -0.89 -9.66 3.63
N ILE A 128 -1.70 -9.17 4.57
CA ILE A 128 -1.83 -7.73 4.87
C ILE A 128 -0.48 -7.10 5.25
N ILE A 129 0.31 -7.78 6.08
CA ILE A 129 1.65 -7.34 6.47
C ILE A 129 2.59 -7.31 5.26
N GLN A 130 2.49 -8.29 4.37
CA GLN A 130 3.32 -8.36 3.18
C GLN A 130 3.00 -7.22 2.21
N GLU A 131 1.74 -6.86 2.01
CA GLU A 131 1.35 -5.68 1.21
C GLU A 131 1.95 -4.40 1.79
N ALA A 132 1.93 -4.24 3.11
CA ALA A 132 2.55 -3.08 3.76
C ALA A 132 4.06 -2.98 3.50
N ARG A 133 4.76 -4.12 3.36
CA ARG A 133 6.19 -4.17 2.99
C ARG A 133 6.42 -3.92 1.51
N ILE A 134 5.58 -4.47 0.64
CA ILE A 134 5.62 -4.22 -0.82
C ILE A 134 5.48 -2.73 -1.12
N ILE A 135 4.68 -1.99 -0.34
CA ILE A 135 4.60 -0.52 -0.41
C ILE A 135 5.95 0.13 -0.09
N GLU A 136 6.67 -0.33 0.94
CA GLU A 136 8.00 0.20 1.31
C GLU A 136 9.05 -0.05 0.22
N ASP A 137 9.03 -1.25 -0.34
CA ASP A 137 9.93 -1.63 -1.43
C ASP A 137 9.64 -0.79 -2.69
N GLY A 138 8.35 -0.62 -3.04
CA GLY A 138 7.92 0.21 -4.17
C GLY A 138 8.36 1.67 -4.04
N VAL A 139 8.19 2.27 -2.86
CA VAL A 139 8.67 3.63 -2.57
C VAL A 139 10.19 3.72 -2.77
N THR A 140 10.93 2.75 -2.24
CA THR A 140 12.41 2.77 -2.25
C THR A 140 12.99 2.75 -3.66
N LYS A 141 12.38 2.01 -4.59
CA LYS A 141 12.77 1.97 -6.01
C LYS A 141 12.77 3.34 -6.68
N CYS A 142 11.88 4.24 -6.26
CA CYS A 142 11.77 5.59 -6.83
C CYS A 142 12.51 6.69 -6.08
N VAL A 143 12.93 6.47 -4.82
CA VAL A 143 13.43 7.56 -3.95
C VAL A 143 14.58 8.34 -4.58
N LYS A 144 15.53 7.65 -5.23
CA LYS A 144 16.69 8.29 -5.86
C LYS A 144 16.28 9.17 -7.05
N VAL A 145 15.46 8.63 -7.95
CA VAL A 145 14.98 9.32 -9.14
C VAL A 145 14.13 10.54 -8.77
N ILE A 146 13.21 10.39 -7.82
CA ILE A 146 12.36 11.50 -7.36
C ILE A 146 13.19 12.65 -6.77
N ARG A 147 14.26 12.34 -6.02
CA ARG A 147 15.17 13.36 -5.49
C ARG A 147 15.88 14.13 -6.60
N LEU A 148 16.33 13.44 -7.65
CA LEU A 148 16.97 14.06 -8.81
C LEU A 148 15.99 14.96 -9.57
N VAL A 149 14.78 14.47 -9.87
CA VAL A 149 13.74 15.24 -10.56
C VAL A 149 13.36 16.50 -9.77
N LYS A 150 13.18 16.39 -8.45
CA LYS A 150 12.88 17.55 -7.60
C LYS A 150 14.02 18.58 -7.59
N LYS A 151 15.28 18.15 -7.59
CA LYS A 151 16.44 19.04 -7.64
C LYS A 151 16.53 19.79 -8.98
N HIS A 152 16.22 19.12 -10.09
CA HIS A 152 16.21 19.72 -11.42
C HIS A 152 15.06 20.70 -11.64
N ASN A 153 13.90 20.47 -11.01
CA ASN A 153 12.70 21.30 -11.16
C ASN A 153 12.59 22.42 -10.10
N GLN A 154 13.56 22.59 -9.19
CA GLN A 154 13.59 23.76 -8.33
C GLN A 154 13.91 25.01 -9.16
N PRO A 155 13.09 26.07 -9.09
CA PRO A 155 13.43 27.33 -9.74
C PRO A 155 14.77 27.81 -9.17
N ARG A 156 15.72 28.12 -10.06
CA ARG A 156 16.96 28.79 -9.65
C ARG A 156 16.55 30.09 -8.97
N LYS A 157 16.75 30.18 -7.65
CA LYS A 157 16.70 31.45 -6.94
C LYS A 157 17.87 32.27 -7.47
N PHE A 158 17.58 33.21 -8.36
CA PHE A 158 18.46 34.34 -8.66
C PHE A 158 18.33 35.36 -7.54
#